data_AF-A0AAU6RZJ8-F1
#
_entry.id   AF-A0AAU6RZJ8-F1
#
_cell.length_a   1.000
_cell.length_b   1.000
_cell.length_c   1.000
_cell.angle_alpha   90.00
_cell.angle_beta   90.00
_cell.angle_gamma   90.00
#
_symmetry.space_group_name_H-M   'P 1'
#
loop_
_entity.id
_entity.type
_entity.pdbx_description
1 polymer ?
#
loop_
_entity_poly.entity_id
_entity_poly.type
_entity_poly.pdbx_seq_one_letter_code
_entity_poly.pdbx_strand_id
1 'polypeptide(L)'
;MKWQTWFSIDWQQLVGISLSAAGFYVGLMLFTRLMGLRSFSKISSHDFAMTVAIGSILASTVLSDSPSLMQGLFAVAVLFVMQGLISMIRRKVKPLKSLIDNRAIILMAHGEYFADNLAEANLSTSDVQEVLRKNGLKSKTEVFAVIMETTGDMSVIKNNDVPPDWALFDDIRDSELLMRPSHHESN
;
A
#
# COMPACT_ATOMS: atom_id res chain seq x y z
N MET A 1 -11.26 35.67 -18.97
CA MET A 1 -11.58 34.30 -19.43
C MET A 1 -13.03 34.28 -19.89
N LYS A 2 -13.33 33.90 -21.14
CA LYS A 2 -14.69 33.94 -21.69
C LYS A 2 -15.40 32.63 -21.32
N TRP A 3 -16.49 32.68 -20.56
CA TRP A 3 -17.21 31.47 -20.09
C TRP A 3 -17.75 30.60 -21.24
N GLN A 4 -17.94 31.19 -22.42
CA GLN A 4 -18.32 30.50 -23.66
C GLN A 4 -17.30 29.43 -24.09
N THR A 5 -16.01 29.64 -23.83
CA THR A 5 -14.98 28.65 -24.18
C THR A 5 -14.97 27.44 -23.25
N TRP A 6 -15.73 27.47 -22.15
CA TRP A 6 -15.88 26.32 -21.24
C TRP A 6 -16.89 25.31 -21.78
N PHE A 7 -17.80 25.74 -22.67
CA PHE A 7 -18.85 24.89 -23.25
C PHE A 7 -18.67 24.64 -24.75
N SER A 8 -17.69 25.28 -25.40
CA SER A 8 -17.37 25.03 -26.80
C SER A 8 -16.52 23.77 -26.92
N ILE A 9 -17.16 22.64 -27.20
CA ILE A 9 -16.47 21.41 -27.56
C ILE A 9 -16.68 21.15 -29.06
N ASP A 10 -15.61 20.91 -29.79
CA ASP A 10 -15.68 20.53 -31.20
C ASP A 10 -16.11 19.05 -31.34
N TRP A 11 -16.92 18.75 -32.35
CA TRP A 11 -17.39 17.40 -32.63
C TRP A 11 -16.24 16.42 -32.92
N GLN A 12 -15.20 16.89 -33.62
CA GLN A 12 -14.00 16.08 -33.87
C GLN A 12 -13.26 15.74 -32.58
N GLN A 13 -13.19 16.68 -31.64
CA GLN A 13 -12.60 16.45 -30.32
C GLN A 13 -13.42 15.45 -29.50
N LEU A 14 -14.75 15.52 -29.51
CA LEU A 14 -15.61 14.53 -28.84
C LEU A 14 -15.35 13.11 -29.34
N VAL A 15 -15.28 12.94 -30.66
CA VAL A 15 -15.01 11.63 -31.27
C VAL A 15 -13.62 11.15 -30.91
N GLY A 16 -12.60 12.02 -30.98
CA GLY A 16 -11.23 11.70 -30.60
C GLY A 16 -11.11 11.25 -29.13
N ILE A 17 -11.69 12.01 -28.21
CA ILE A 17 -11.74 11.69 -26.77
C ILE A 17 -12.43 10.35 -26.55
N SER A 18 -13.58 10.12 -27.18
CA SER A 18 -14.37 8.90 -27.00
C SER A 18 -13.62 7.66 -27.48
N LEU A 19 -12.99 7.72 -28.66
CA LEU A 19 -12.21 6.62 -29.22
C LEU A 19 -10.94 6.35 -28.41
N SER A 20 -10.23 7.41 -28.00
CA SER A 20 -9.04 7.28 -27.15
C SER A 20 -9.39 6.68 -25.79
N ALA A 21 -10.46 7.14 -25.14
CA ALA A 21 -10.91 6.61 -23.87
C ALA A 21 -11.31 5.12 -23.97
N ALA A 22 -12.08 4.75 -24.99
CA ALA A 22 -12.47 3.36 -25.23
C ALA A 22 -11.25 2.47 -25.51
N GLY A 23 -10.34 2.89 -26.39
CA GLY A 23 -9.13 2.15 -26.71
C GLY A 23 -8.21 1.99 -25.50
N PHE A 24 -8.06 3.04 -24.70
CA PHE A 24 -7.26 2.98 -23.48
C PHE A 24 -7.87 2.03 -22.45
N TYR A 25 -9.19 2.10 -22.25
CA TYR A 25 -9.91 1.21 -21.33
C TYR A 25 -9.75 -0.27 -21.73
N VAL A 26 -9.90 -0.59 -23.02
CA VAL A 26 -9.68 -1.95 -23.53
C VAL A 26 -8.23 -2.39 -23.30
N GLY A 27 -7.25 -1.54 -23.61
CA GLY A 27 -5.84 -1.85 -23.36
C GLY A 27 -5.54 -2.08 -21.89
N LEU A 28 -6.07 -1.24 -21.00
CA LEU A 28 -5.94 -1.39 -19.55
C LEU A 28 -6.58 -2.71 -19.06
N MET A 29 -7.75 -3.07 -19.58
CA MET A 29 -8.42 -4.34 -19.27
C MET A 29 -7.57 -5.54 -19.71
N LEU A 30 -6.93 -5.47 -20.88
CA LEU A 30 -6.00 -6.50 -21.34
C LEU A 30 -4.78 -6.62 -20.42
N PHE A 31 -4.13 -5.51 -20.08
CA PHE A 31 -2.95 -5.51 -19.20
C PHE A 31 -3.26 -6.03 -17.79
N THR A 32 -4.36 -5.58 -17.20
CA THR A 32 -4.82 -6.06 -15.89
C THR A 32 -5.14 -7.55 -15.90
N ARG A 33 -5.76 -8.07 -16.97
CA ARG A 33 -6.02 -9.51 -17.13
C ARG A 33 -4.73 -10.33 -17.22
N LEU A 34 -3.70 -9.82 -17.89
CA LEU A 34 -2.38 -10.48 -18.00
C LEU A 34 -1.64 -10.56 -16.65
N MET A 35 -1.85 -9.59 -15.75
CA MET A 35 -1.20 -9.55 -14.43
C MET A 35 -1.80 -10.51 -13.40
N GLY A 36 -2.96 -11.12 -13.68
CA GLY A 36 -3.63 -12.07 -12.80
C GLY A 36 -4.33 -11.42 -11.60
N LEU A 37 -5.03 -12.26 -10.81
CA LEU A 37 -5.73 -11.85 -9.59
C LEU A 37 -4.73 -11.50 -8.49
N ARG A 38 -4.41 -10.22 -8.33
CA ARG A 38 -3.81 -9.74 -7.08
C ARG A 38 -4.95 -9.55 -6.07
N SER A 39 -4.83 -10.15 -4.90
CA SER A 39 -5.89 -10.09 -3.87
C SER A 39 -6.17 -8.61 -3.53
N PHE A 40 -7.40 -8.16 -3.79
CA PHE A 40 -7.86 -6.77 -3.58
C PHE A 40 -7.91 -6.35 -2.10
N SER A 41 -7.55 -7.23 -1.17
CA SER A 41 -7.82 -7.03 0.25
C SER A 41 -6.95 -5.95 0.92
N LYS A 42 -5.75 -5.63 0.38
CA LYS A 42 -4.92 -4.51 0.84
C LYS A 42 -4.07 -3.94 -0.31
N ILE A 43 -4.29 -2.67 -0.66
CA ILE A 43 -3.51 -1.96 -1.68
C ILE A 43 -2.15 -1.59 -1.06
N SER A 44 -1.04 -2.08 -1.62
CA SER A 44 0.31 -1.64 -1.23
C SER A 44 0.59 -0.21 -1.70
N SER A 45 1.48 0.52 -1.02
CA SER A 45 1.91 1.88 -1.43
C SER A 45 2.38 1.94 -2.88
N HIS A 46 3.04 0.88 -3.38
CA HIS A 46 3.44 0.78 -4.79
C HIS A 46 2.23 0.65 -5.73
N ASP A 47 1.21 -0.12 -5.34
CA ASP A 47 -0.01 -0.30 -6.14
C ASP A 47 -0.83 0.99 -6.17
N PHE A 48 -0.81 1.77 -5.09
CA PHE A 48 -1.37 3.11 -5.06
C PHE A 48 -0.62 4.06 -6.03
N ALA A 49 0.71 4.13 -5.93
CA ALA A 49 1.52 4.96 -6.82
C ALA A 49 1.31 4.60 -8.30
N MET A 50 1.19 3.32 -8.62
CA MET A 50 0.91 2.86 -9.98
C MET A 50 -0.49 3.26 -10.45
N THR A 51 -1.50 3.14 -9.59
CA THR A 51 -2.88 3.55 -9.91
C THR A 51 -2.92 5.04 -10.25
N VAL A 52 -2.22 5.88 -9.47
CA VAL A 52 -2.08 7.32 -9.75
C VAL A 52 -1.36 7.58 -11.07
N ALA A 53 -0.27 6.86 -11.35
CA ALA A 53 0.48 7.00 -12.60
C ALA A 53 -0.37 6.63 -13.83
N ILE A 54 -1.10 5.51 -13.77
CA ILE A 54 -2.01 5.09 -14.86
C ILE A 54 -3.12 6.13 -15.06
N GLY A 55 -3.71 6.65 -13.98
CA GLY A 55 -4.73 7.70 -14.05
C GLY A 55 -4.21 8.98 -14.71
N SER A 56 -2.98 9.37 -14.38
CA SER A 56 -2.31 10.52 -15.01
C SER A 56 -2.05 10.30 -16.50
N ILE A 57 -1.54 9.12 -16.89
CA ILE A 57 -1.31 8.77 -18.29
C ILE A 57 -2.63 8.73 -19.06
N LEU A 58 -3.68 8.13 -18.50
CA LEU A 58 -5.02 8.10 -19.08
C LEU A 58 -5.52 9.52 -19.35
N ALA A 59 -5.47 10.40 -18.35
CA ALA A 59 -5.92 11.79 -18.50
C ALA A 59 -5.15 12.52 -19.60
N SER A 60 -3.82 12.43 -19.60
CA SER A 60 -2.98 13.06 -20.62
C SER A 60 -3.18 12.48 -22.02
N THR A 61 -3.47 11.18 -22.13
CA THR A 61 -3.65 10.51 -23.44
C THR A 61 -5.04 10.76 -24.03
N VAL A 62 -6.05 10.92 -23.18
CA VAL A 62 -7.45 11.08 -23.62
C VAL A 62 -7.81 12.55 -23.86
N LEU A 63 -7.27 13.47 -23.05
CA LEU A 63 -7.68 14.88 -23.07
C LEU A 63 -6.72 15.80 -23.84
N SER A 64 -5.54 15.31 -24.24
CA SER A 64 -4.53 16.10 -24.97
C SER A 64 -4.23 15.49 -26.34
N ASP A 65 -3.85 16.33 -27.30
CA ASP A 65 -3.42 15.88 -28.63
C ASP A 65 -2.07 15.13 -28.62
N SER A 66 -1.31 15.27 -27.53
CA SER A 66 -0.08 14.52 -27.27
C SER A 66 0.04 14.24 -25.76
N PRO A 67 0.43 13.02 -25.34
CA PRO A 67 0.84 11.86 -26.16
C PRO A 67 -0.32 11.15 -26.88
N SER A 68 -0.03 10.47 -28.00
CA SER A 68 -1.02 9.69 -28.74
C SER A 68 -1.49 8.46 -27.96
N LEU A 69 -2.65 7.88 -28.33
CA LEU A 69 -3.18 6.66 -27.71
C LEU A 69 -2.14 5.54 -27.63
N MET A 70 -1.36 5.33 -28.70
CA MET A 70 -0.33 4.29 -28.74
C MET A 70 0.82 4.58 -27.77
N GLN A 71 1.22 5.85 -27.64
CA GLN A 71 2.23 6.26 -26.68
C GLN A 71 1.74 6.07 -25.24
N GLY A 72 0.48 6.43 -24.95
CA GLY A 72 -0.14 6.21 -23.65
C GLY A 72 -0.24 4.73 -23.29
N LEU A 73 -0.72 3.89 -24.22
CA LEU A 73 -0.79 2.45 -24.03
C LEU A 73 0.59 1.81 -23.84
N PHE A 74 1.60 2.27 -24.60
CA PHE A 74 2.97 1.81 -24.43
C PHE A 74 3.53 2.20 -23.06
N ALA A 75 3.31 3.43 -22.60
CA ALA A 75 3.73 3.87 -21.27
C ALA A 75 3.09 3.01 -20.17
N VAL A 76 1.79 2.73 -20.27
CA VAL A 76 1.10 1.82 -19.35
C VAL A 76 1.66 0.41 -19.43
N ALA A 77 1.92 -0.12 -20.62
CA ALA A 77 2.54 -1.44 -20.80
C ALA A 77 3.89 -1.53 -20.08
N VAL A 78 4.73 -0.51 -20.20
CA VAL A 78 6.03 -0.42 -19.50
C VAL A 78 5.83 -0.42 -17.99
N LEU A 79 4.86 0.34 -17.46
CA LEU A 79 4.54 0.32 -16.03
C LEU A 79 4.12 -1.08 -15.56
N PHE A 80 3.27 -1.77 -16.31
CA PHE A 80 2.86 -3.14 -15.98
C PHE A 80 4.02 -4.15 -16.03
N VAL A 81 4.91 -4.04 -17.02
CA VAL A 81 6.13 -4.86 -17.08
C VAL A 81 7.01 -4.59 -15.87
N MET A 82 7.24 -3.32 -15.52
CA MET A 82 8.01 -2.93 -14.34
C MET A 82 7.39 -3.48 -13.05
N GLN A 83 6.07 -3.36 -12.89
CA GLN A 83 5.36 -3.92 -11.73
C GLN A 83 5.52 -5.45 -11.66
N GLY A 84 5.42 -6.15 -12.80
CA GLY A 84 5.65 -7.59 -12.88
C GLY A 84 7.08 -7.99 -12.51
N LEU A 85 8.08 -7.24 -12.98
CA LEU A 85 9.49 -7.43 -12.64
C LEU A 85 9.73 -7.20 -11.14
N ILE A 86 9.25 -6.09 -10.58
CA ILE A 86 9.37 -5.79 -9.15
C ILE A 86 8.72 -6.90 -8.31
N SER A 87 7.53 -7.37 -8.69
CA SER A 87 6.84 -8.47 -8.02
C SER A 87 7.63 -9.78 -8.10
N MET A 88 8.25 -10.08 -9.24
CA MET A 88 9.10 -11.27 -9.39
C MET A 88 10.37 -11.16 -8.53
N ILE A 89 11.04 -10.01 -8.53
CA ILE A 89 12.26 -9.79 -7.76
C ILE A 89 11.96 -9.86 -6.27
N ARG A 90 10.88 -9.23 -5.80
CA ARG A 90 10.41 -9.29 -4.41
C ARG A 90 10.20 -10.72 -3.91
N ARG A 91 9.66 -11.60 -4.76
CA ARG A 91 9.47 -13.03 -4.43
C ARG A 91 10.77 -13.82 -4.34
N LYS A 92 11.79 -13.44 -5.12
CA LYS A 92 13.08 -14.16 -5.17
C LYS A 92 14.14 -13.61 -4.21
N VAL A 93 14.08 -12.32 -3.87
CA VAL A 93 15.15 -11.60 -3.17
C VAL A 93 14.61 -10.96 -1.89
N LYS A 94 14.68 -11.68 -0.77
CA LYS A 94 14.26 -11.21 0.57
C LYS A 94 14.82 -9.83 0.97
N PRO A 95 16.11 -9.49 0.77
CA PRO A 95 16.61 -8.16 1.14
C PRO A 95 16.07 -7.04 0.24
N LEU A 96 15.69 -7.34 -1.01
CA LEU A 96 15.09 -6.35 -1.90
C LEU A 96 13.60 -6.15 -1.60
N LYS A 97 12.89 -7.18 -1.09
CA LYS A 97 11.56 -7.01 -0.49
C LYS A 97 11.59 -5.90 0.56
N SER A 98 12.58 -5.90 1.46
CA SER A 98 12.68 -4.87 2.50
C SER A 98 13.16 -3.49 2.07
N LEU A 99 13.77 -3.38 0.89
CA LEU A 99 14.15 -2.07 0.34
C LEU A 99 12.98 -1.43 -0.41
N ILE A 100 12.16 -2.25 -1.05
CA ILE A 100 11.05 -1.82 -1.91
C ILE A 100 9.75 -1.69 -1.11
N ASP A 101 9.51 -2.60 -0.17
CA ASP A 101 8.37 -2.56 0.73
C ASP A 101 8.81 -1.98 2.08
N ASN A 102 7.98 -1.10 2.64
CA ASN A 102 8.07 -0.79 4.07
C ASN A 102 8.02 -2.11 4.85
N ARG A 103 8.87 -2.28 5.86
CA ARG A 103 8.76 -3.43 6.77
C ARG A 103 7.66 -3.15 7.78
N ALA A 104 6.95 -4.19 8.20
CA ALA A 104 6.10 -4.09 9.37
C ALA A 104 6.97 -3.75 10.59
N ILE A 105 6.46 -2.92 11.50
CA ILE A 105 7.20 -2.44 12.68
C ILE A 105 6.36 -2.64 13.94
N ILE A 106 7.00 -3.09 15.01
CA ILE A 106 6.33 -3.31 16.30
C ILE A 106 6.17 -1.96 17.00
N LEU A 107 4.93 -1.59 17.31
CA LEU A 107 4.59 -0.36 18.03
C LEU A 107 4.42 -0.60 19.53
N MET A 108 3.92 -1.78 19.90
CA MET A 108 3.68 -2.18 21.28
C MET A 108 3.87 -3.69 21.40
N ALA A 109 4.48 -4.17 22.47
CA ALA A 109 4.53 -5.60 22.81
C ALA A 109 4.39 -5.78 24.32
N HIS A 110 3.69 -6.82 24.75
CA HIS A 110 3.49 -7.14 26.18
C HIS A 110 2.97 -5.95 27.02
N GLY A 111 2.16 -5.09 26.41
CA GLY A 111 1.61 -3.89 27.05
C GLY A 111 2.53 -2.66 27.10
N GLU A 112 3.76 -2.76 26.61
CA GLU A 112 4.74 -1.66 26.55
C GLU A 112 4.87 -1.04 25.16
N TYR A 113 4.97 0.29 25.12
CA TYR A 113 5.15 1.04 23.87
C TYR A 113 6.62 1.18 23.53
N PHE A 114 6.95 1.09 22.24
CA PHE A 114 8.28 1.37 21.73
C PHE A 114 8.31 2.77 21.12
N ALA A 115 8.84 3.74 21.88
CA ALA A 115 8.81 5.16 21.52
C ALA A 115 9.55 5.46 20.21
N ASP A 116 10.71 4.82 19.99
CA ASP A 116 11.48 4.98 18.76
C ASP A 116 10.70 4.51 17.52
N ASN A 117 10.02 3.37 17.64
CA ASN A 117 9.21 2.79 16.58
C ASN A 117 7.94 3.61 16.30
N LEU A 118 7.34 4.18 17.34
CA LEU A 118 6.23 5.13 17.20
C LEU A 118 6.68 6.42 16.49
N ALA A 119 7.84 6.98 16.87
CA ALA A 119 8.39 8.17 16.24
C ALA A 119 8.72 7.93 14.76
N GLU A 120 9.32 6.78 14.43
CA GLU A 120 9.62 6.41 13.04
C GLU A 120 8.35 6.19 12.21
N ALA A 121 7.31 5.58 12.80
CA ALA A 121 5.99 5.44 12.17
C ALA A 121 5.18 6.74 12.13
N ASN A 122 5.71 7.85 12.66
CA ASN A 122 5.02 9.12 12.82
C ASN A 122 3.67 8.99 13.56
N LEU A 123 3.67 8.16 14.62
CA LEU A 123 2.52 7.87 15.46
C LEU A 123 2.74 8.29 16.90
N SER A 124 1.65 8.63 17.55
CA SER A 124 1.54 8.85 18.99
C SER A 124 1.04 7.60 19.71
N THR A 125 1.25 7.53 21.03
CA THR A 125 0.65 6.47 21.85
C THR A 125 -0.88 6.51 21.82
N SER A 126 -1.50 7.68 21.60
CA SER A 126 -2.95 7.82 21.43
C SER A 126 -3.48 7.11 20.18
N ASP A 127 -2.70 7.07 19.10
CA ASP A 127 -3.09 6.36 17.87
C ASP A 127 -3.18 4.84 18.13
N VAL A 128 -2.19 4.28 18.84
CA VAL A 128 -2.24 2.87 19.25
C VAL A 128 -3.44 2.63 20.17
N GLN A 129 -3.69 3.51 21.13
CA GLN A 129 -4.85 3.38 22.03
C GLN A 129 -6.19 3.43 21.28
N GLU A 130 -6.30 4.25 20.23
CA GLU A 130 -7.50 4.26 19.38
C GLU A 130 -7.72 2.90 18.72
N VAL A 131 -6.67 2.30 18.18
CA VAL A 131 -6.75 0.96 17.57
C VAL A 131 -7.11 -0.12 18.58
N LEU A 132 -6.55 -0.05 19.80
CA LEU A 132 -6.93 -0.97 20.88
C LEU A 132 -8.43 -0.86 21.21
N ARG A 133 -8.95 0.38 21.34
CA ARG A 133 -10.38 0.63 21.58
C ARG A 133 -11.26 0.15 20.42
N LYS A 134 -10.86 0.38 19.17
CA LYS A 134 -11.56 -0.14 17.98
C LYS A 134 -11.64 -1.68 17.96
N ASN A 135 -10.65 -2.35 18.56
CA ASN A 135 -10.63 -3.81 18.72
C ASN A 135 -11.33 -4.31 20.02
N GLY A 136 -12.02 -3.42 20.73
CA GLY A 136 -12.81 -3.73 21.92
C GLY A 136 -11.98 -4.03 23.17
N LEU A 137 -10.69 -3.71 23.17
CA LEU A 137 -9.78 -3.97 24.28
C LEU A 137 -9.87 -2.88 25.35
N LYS A 138 -9.86 -3.30 26.61
CA LYS A 138 -9.96 -2.41 27.77
C LYS A 138 -8.63 -2.28 28.52
N SER A 139 -7.79 -3.32 28.48
CA SER A 139 -6.46 -3.32 29.08
C SER A 139 -5.37 -3.63 28.06
N LYS A 140 -4.20 -3.00 28.24
CA LYS A 140 -3.00 -3.29 27.43
C LYS A 140 -2.40 -4.66 27.77
N THR A 141 -2.69 -5.19 28.95
CA THR A 141 -2.23 -6.52 29.38
C THR A 141 -2.84 -7.65 28.55
N GLU A 142 -3.96 -7.39 27.86
CA GLU A 142 -4.61 -8.32 26.94
C GLU A 142 -3.91 -8.38 25.57
N VAL A 143 -2.85 -7.59 25.35
CA VAL A 143 -2.21 -7.42 24.05
C VAL A 143 -0.84 -8.07 24.04
N PHE A 144 -0.66 -9.01 23.12
CA PHE A 144 0.64 -9.59 22.81
C PHE A 144 1.48 -8.62 21.98
N ALA A 145 0.91 -8.07 20.90
CA ALA A 145 1.59 -7.12 20.03
C ALA A 145 0.63 -6.16 19.33
N VAL A 146 1.11 -4.94 19.04
CA VAL A 146 0.54 -4.05 18.04
C VAL A 146 1.60 -3.80 16.98
N ILE A 147 1.26 -4.10 15.74
CA ILE A 147 2.18 -4.07 14.60
C ILE A 147 1.62 -3.09 13.57
N MET A 148 2.44 -2.14 13.15
CA MET A 148 2.17 -1.35 11.94
C MET A 148 2.51 -2.20 10.73
N GLU A 149 1.52 -2.48 9.90
CA GLU A 149 1.68 -3.25 8.67
C GLU A 149 2.27 -2.40 7.55
N THR A 150 2.81 -3.07 6.52
CA THR A 150 3.33 -2.43 5.31
C THR A 150 2.31 -1.57 4.55
N THR A 151 1.02 -1.77 4.84
CA THR A 151 -0.11 -1.06 4.25
C THR A 151 -0.46 0.24 4.98
N GLY A 152 0.13 0.48 6.15
CA GLY A 152 -0.22 1.60 7.04
C GLY A 152 -1.35 1.27 8.03
N ASP A 153 -1.90 0.05 7.99
CA ASP A 153 -2.87 -0.42 8.98
C ASP A 153 -2.15 -0.92 10.23
N MET A 154 -2.80 -0.82 11.40
CA MET A 154 -2.32 -1.44 12.63
C MET A 154 -3.04 -2.77 12.88
N SER A 155 -2.28 -3.85 13.03
CA SER A 155 -2.73 -5.15 13.48
C SER A 155 -2.61 -5.27 15.00
N VAL A 156 -3.62 -5.86 15.66
CA VAL A 156 -3.58 -6.14 17.10
C VAL A 156 -3.62 -7.64 17.33
N ILE A 157 -2.57 -8.16 17.94
CA ILE A 157 -2.48 -9.56 18.35
C ILE A 157 -2.78 -9.62 19.84
N LYS A 158 -3.87 -10.32 20.19
CA LYS A 158 -4.28 -10.51 21.59
C LYS A 158 -3.42 -11.59 22.24
N ASN A 159 -3.14 -11.41 23.51
CA ASN A 159 -2.52 -12.45 24.31
C ASN A 159 -3.54 -13.58 24.57
N ASN A 160 -3.12 -14.82 24.42
CA ASN A 160 -3.92 -16.02 24.70
C ASN A 160 -3.00 -17.18 25.08
N ASP A 161 -3.57 -18.32 25.47
CA ASP A 161 -2.80 -19.50 25.90
C ASP A 161 -2.13 -20.27 24.74
N VAL A 162 -2.22 -19.76 23.50
CA VAL A 162 -1.60 -20.38 22.32
C VAL A 162 -0.19 -19.82 22.15
N PRO A 163 0.85 -20.67 22.15
CA PRO A 163 2.21 -20.19 21.92
C PRO A 163 2.33 -19.58 20.52
N PRO A 164 3.05 -18.46 20.36
CA PRO A 164 3.22 -17.83 19.07
C PRO A 164 4.05 -18.71 18.13
N ASP A 165 3.59 -18.86 16.89
CA ASP A 165 4.42 -19.35 15.80
C ASP A 165 5.35 -18.22 15.34
N TRP A 166 6.62 -18.28 15.75
CA TRP A 166 7.61 -17.24 15.45
C TRP A 166 7.86 -17.04 13.95
N ALA A 167 7.52 -18.02 13.10
CA ALA A 167 7.60 -17.86 11.66
C ALA A 167 6.64 -16.79 11.12
N LEU A 168 5.58 -16.44 11.88
CA LEU A 168 4.64 -15.37 11.51
C LEU A 168 5.19 -13.96 11.75
N PHE A 169 6.26 -13.84 12.55
CA PHE A 169 6.81 -12.55 12.98
C PHE A 169 8.24 -12.32 12.44
N ASP A 170 8.76 -13.21 11.58
CA ASP A 170 10.15 -13.21 11.11
C ASP A 170 10.49 -12.05 10.15
N ASP A 171 9.49 -11.50 9.47
CA ASP A 171 9.63 -10.40 8.51
C ASP A 171 9.29 -9.03 9.10
N ILE A 172 8.95 -8.98 10.39
CA ILE A 172 8.70 -7.77 11.16
C ILE A 172 10.02 -7.23 11.69
N ARG A 173 10.19 -5.92 11.55
CA ARG A 173 11.32 -5.20 12.13
C ARG A 173 11.21 -5.20 13.66
N ASP A 174 12.37 -5.38 14.30
CA ASP A 174 12.54 -5.47 15.75
C ASP A 174 11.74 -6.61 16.40
N SER A 175 11.52 -7.71 15.66
CA SER A 175 10.75 -8.88 16.13
C SER A 175 11.31 -9.52 17.41
N GLU A 176 12.58 -9.28 17.73
CA GLU A 176 13.19 -9.62 19.01
C GLU A 176 12.50 -9.00 20.24
N LEU A 177 11.79 -7.87 20.06
CA LEU A 177 10.99 -7.23 21.11
C LEU A 177 9.80 -8.10 21.56
N LEU A 178 9.37 -9.05 20.74
CA LEU A 178 8.33 -10.02 21.11
C LEU A 178 8.86 -11.14 22.02
N MET A 179 10.17 -11.46 21.92
CA MET A 179 10.79 -12.59 22.61
C MET A 179 11.30 -12.25 24.01
N ARG A 180 11.46 -10.96 24.33
CA ARG A 180 11.87 -10.50 25.65
C ARG A 180 10.74 -9.70 26.29
N PRO A 181 10.04 -10.25 27.30
CA PRO A 181 9.32 -9.39 28.23
C PRO A 181 10.35 -8.41 28.80
N SER A 182 10.08 -7.13 28.70
CA SER A 182 10.87 -6.07 29.30
C SER A 182 11.12 -6.40 30.78
N HIS A 183 12.38 -6.59 31.14
CA HIS A 183 12.78 -6.62 32.54
C HIS A 183 12.74 -5.19 33.10
N HIS A 184 11.57 -4.75 33.53
CA HIS A 184 11.39 -3.64 34.46
C HIS A 184 10.72 -4.12 35.76
N GLU A 185 11.34 -5.13 36.38
CA GLU A 185 11.37 -5.25 37.83
C GLU A 185 12.73 -4.71 38.31
N SER A 186 12.78 -3.46 38.77
CA SER A 186 13.64 -3.00 39.88
C SER A 186 13.56 -1.47 40.07
N ASN A 187 12.63 -1.03 40.93
CA ASN A 187 12.81 -0.19 42.13
C ASN A 187 11.55 0.61 42.45
#